data_AF-A0ABD1ARA1-F1
#
_entry.id   AF-A0ABD1ARA1-F1
#
_cell.length_a   1.000
_cell.length_b   1.000
_cell.length_c   1.000
_cell.angle_alpha   90.00
_cell.angle_beta   90.00
_cell.angle_gamma   90.00
#
_symmetry.space_group_name_H-M   'P 1'
#
loop_
_entity.id
_entity.type
_entity.pdbx_description
1 polymer ?
#
loop_
_entity_poly.entity_id
_entity_poly.type
_entity_poly.pdbx_seq_one_letter_code
_entity_poly.pdbx_strand_id
1 'polypeptide(L)'
;MGLFSNQISRDELKAGDHIYSWRTAFIYSHHGIYVGDEKVIHFTRGGGLETGTGTFLDKFISSSVSNHAGRDTPCPKCGDQSILDGVISSCLDCFLAGGNLYLFEYNVSPVMFLATQRGGTCTIAPSDPCDEVISRAKFLLLRNGFGAYHLFENNCEDFAIYCKTSLVVLSKINLGSSGQATTASLDIQSFWG
;
A
#
# COMPACT_ATOMS: atom_id res chain seq x y z
N MET A 1 22.27 -4.35 -7.67
CA MET A 1 21.65 -3.37 -6.77
C MET A 1 21.70 -4.01 -5.40
N GLY A 2 22.55 -3.51 -4.51
CA GLY A 2 22.93 -4.21 -3.28
C GLY A 2 22.88 -3.31 -2.06
N LEU A 3 22.48 -3.90 -0.94
CA LEU A 3 22.80 -3.55 0.46
C LEU A 3 22.46 -2.16 1.03
N PHE A 4 21.81 -1.25 0.28
CA PHE A 4 21.42 0.07 0.80
C PHE A 4 19.92 0.28 0.65
N SER A 5 19.28 0.72 1.73
CA SER A 5 17.85 1.01 1.90
C SER A 5 17.10 1.35 0.60
N ASN A 6 15.89 0.83 0.43
CA ASN A 6 14.95 1.18 -0.65
C ASN A 6 14.52 2.68 -0.66
N GLN A 7 15.07 3.49 0.24
CA GLN A 7 14.75 4.91 0.35
C GLN A 7 15.32 5.66 -0.85
N ILE A 8 14.49 6.49 -1.49
CA ILE A 8 14.87 7.30 -2.65
C ILE A 8 14.59 8.78 -2.38
N SER A 9 15.29 9.65 -3.09
CA SER A 9 14.95 11.08 -3.16
C SER A 9 13.77 11.32 -4.11
N ARG A 10 13.12 12.49 -3.99
CA ARG A 10 12.00 12.86 -4.87
C ARG A 10 12.42 13.02 -6.33
N ASP A 11 13.67 13.42 -6.57
CA ASP A 11 14.20 13.65 -7.93
C ASP A 11 14.42 12.36 -8.71
N GLU A 12 14.50 11.23 -8.01
CA GLU A 12 14.63 9.89 -8.62
C GLU A 12 13.27 9.29 -9.02
N LEU A 13 12.17 9.87 -8.53
CA LEU A 13 10.82 9.34 -8.66
C LEU A 13 10.27 9.47 -10.08
N LYS A 14 9.74 8.38 -10.63
CA LYS A 14 9.22 8.31 -11.99
C LYS A 14 7.78 7.82 -12.02
N ALA A 15 6.99 8.36 -12.95
CA ALA A 15 5.62 7.91 -13.13
C ALA A 15 5.60 6.39 -13.42
N GLY A 16 4.71 5.67 -12.74
CA GLY A 16 4.64 4.20 -12.76
C GLY A 16 5.41 3.51 -11.63
N ASP A 17 6.13 4.26 -10.79
CA ASP A 17 6.81 3.70 -9.62
C ASP A 17 5.79 3.25 -8.56
N HIS A 18 6.02 2.05 -8.02
CA HIS A 18 5.36 1.59 -6.81
C HIS A 18 6.19 2.08 -5.63
N ILE A 19 5.62 3.02 -4.90
CA ILE A 19 6.24 3.62 -3.73
C ILE A 19 5.55 3.17 -2.46
N TYR A 20 6.29 3.21 -1.38
CA TYR A 20 5.73 2.99 -0.06
C TYR A 20 6.38 3.89 0.97
N SER A 21 5.72 3.99 2.12
CA SER A 21 6.24 4.75 3.25
C SER A 21 5.87 4.06 4.54
N TRP A 22 6.85 3.89 5.42
CA TRP A 22 6.62 3.29 6.74
C TRP A 22 5.78 4.20 7.62
N ARG A 23 4.85 3.60 8.35
CA ARG A 23 3.95 4.20 9.33
C ARG A 23 4.15 3.55 10.69
N THR A 24 3.72 4.26 11.73
CA THR A 24 3.61 3.74 13.10
C THR A 24 4.86 2.98 13.55
N ALA A 25 5.99 3.67 13.66
CA ALA A 25 7.27 3.08 14.08
C ALA A 25 7.70 1.83 13.27
N PHE A 26 7.47 1.85 11.94
CA PHE A 26 7.88 0.81 10.99
C PHE A 26 7.09 -0.51 11.05
N ILE A 27 5.92 -0.55 11.68
CA ILE A 27 5.09 -1.75 11.73
C ILE A 27 4.18 -1.90 10.50
N TYR A 28 3.98 -0.86 9.71
CA TYR A 28 3.09 -0.88 8.55
C TYR A 28 3.71 -0.06 7.43
N SER A 29 3.67 -0.55 6.21
CA SER A 29 4.02 0.21 5.00
C SER A 29 2.72 0.58 4.29
N HIS A 30 2.56 1.87 3.96
CA HIS A 30 1.47 2.30 3.10
C HIS A 30 1.97 2.41 1.67
N HIS A 31 1.27 1.78 0.72
CA HIS A 31 1.71 1.57 -0.65
C HIS A 31 0.85 2.36 -1.64
N GLY A 32 1.46 2.78 -2.75
CA GLY A 32 0.78 3.50 -3.81
C GLY A 32 1.56 3.52 -5.12
N ILE A 33 0.88 3.93 -6.19
CA ILE A 33 1.46 4.12 -7.51
C ILE A 33 1.63 5.61 -7.76
N TYR A 34 2.87 6.06 -7.96
CA TYR A 34 3.14 7.43 -8.38
C TYR A 34 2.75 7.60 -9.85
N VAL A 35 1.95 8.61 -10.16
CA VAL A 35 1.42 8.84 -11.53
C VAL A 35 1.94 10.11 -12.20
N GLY A 36 2.95 10.75 -11.61
CA GLY A 36 3.48 12.04 -12.05
C GLY A 36 2.85 13.22 -11.31
N ASP A 37 3.41 14.42 -11.53
CA ASP A 37 2.90 15.69 -10.98
C ASP A 37 2.65 15.70 -9.47
N GLU A 38 3.54 15.07 -8.69
CA GLU A 38 3.40 14.91 -7.24
C GLU A 38 2.11 14.17 -6.82
N LYS A 39 1.50 13.36 -7.69
CA LYS A 39 0.27 12.61 -7.40
C LYS A 39 0.53 11.12 -7.23
N VAL A 40 -0.18 10.55 -6.27
CA VAL A 40 -0.15 9.13 -5.96
C VAL A 40 -1.58 8.60 -6.00
N ILE A 41 -1.78 7.44 -6.63
CA ILE A 41 -3.01 6.66 -6.54
C ILE A 41 -2.76 5.51 -5.56
N HIS A 42 -3.61 5.36 -4.56
CA HIS A 42 -3.42 4.38 -3.51
C HIS A 42 -4.76 3.86 -2.99
N PHE A 43 -4.74 2.68 -2.40
CA PHE A 43 -5.93 2.04 -1.85
C PHE A 43 -5.97 2.24 -0.34
N THR A 44 -7.06 2.82 0.16
CA THR A 44 -7.22 3.16 1.57
C THR A 44 -8.53 2.62 2.13
N ARG A 45 -8.58 2.49 3.45
CA ARG A 45 -9.83 2.33 4.20
C ARG A 45 -10.27 3.70 4.70
N GLY A 46 -11.52 4.07 4.49
CA GLY A 46 -12.05 5.36 4.97
C GLY A 46 -12.22 5.38 6.47
N GLY A 47 -12.05 6.58 7.06
CA GLY A 47 -12.23 6.84 8.48
C GLY A 47 -13.71 6.89 8.85
N GLY A 48 -14.36 5.73 8.97
CA GLY A 48 -15.76 5.68 9.37
C GLY A 48 -16.36 4.29 9.56
N LEU A 49 -15.68 3.22 9.15
CA LEU A 49 -16.21 1.86 9.27
C LEU A 49 -15.53 1.08 10.40
N GLU A 50 -16.20 1.06 11.56
CA GLU A 50 -16.03 0.04 12.60
C GLU A 50 -16.47 -1.33 12.05
N THR A 51 -15.60 -2.01 11.31
CA THR A 51 -15.80 -3.44 11.00
C THR A 51 -14.94 -4.28 11.93
N GLY A 52 -15.53 -4.61 13.09
CA GLY A 52 -15.78 -6.01 13.44
C GLY A 52 -14.75 -6.78 14.25
N THR A 53 -13.59 -6.22 14.64
CA THR A 53 -12.68 -6.91 15.58
C THR A 53 -12.36 -6.16 16.87
N GLY A 54 -12.64 -4.84 16.93
CA GLY A 54 -12.39 -4.05 18.14
C GLY A 54 -10.90 -3.95 18.52
N THR A 55 -9.99 -4.26 17.60
CA THR A 55 -8.54 -4.25 17.89
C THR A 55 -7.98 -2.85 17.71
N PHE A 56 -6.99 -2.48 18.54
CA PHE A 56 -6.34 -1.16 18.51
C PHE A 56 -5.78 -0.78 17.12
N LEU A 57 -5.47 -1.76 16.27
CA LEU A 57 -4.99 -1.60 14.90
C LEU A 57 -5.98 -0.84 13.99
N ASP A 58 -7.29 -1.03 14.14
CA ASP A 58 -8.30 -0.39 13.28
C ASP A 58 -8.25 1.14 13.33
N LYS A 59 -7.91 1.71 14.50
CA LYS A 59 -7.70 3.16 14.69
C LYS A 59 -6.40 3.65 14.04
N PHE A 60 -5.39 2.78 13.91
CA PHE A 60 -4.09 3.13 13.34
C PHE A 60 -4.05 2.95 11.82
N ILE A 61 -4.84 2.06 11.22
CA ILE A 61 -4.96 1.98 9.76
C ILE A 61 -5.81 3.13 9.20
N SER A 62 -6.81 3.60 9.96
CA SER A 62 -7.58 4.83 9.63
C SER A 62 -6.70 6.07 9.42
N SER A 63 -5.44 6.04 9.90
CA SER A 63 -4.46 7.12 9.73
C SER A 63 -3.80 7.19 8.34
N SER A 64 -4.08 6.26 7.42
CA SER A 64 -3.62 6.37 6.02
C SER A 64 -4.13 7.62 5.33
N VAL A 65 -5.17 8.26 5.88
CA VAL A 65 -5.53 9.63 5.58
C VAL A 65 -5.13 10.52 6.76
N SER A 66 -3.96 11.16 6.66
CA SER A 66 -3.58 12.16 7.64
C SER A 66 -4.38 13.43 7.42
N ASN A 67 -5.26 13.75 8.37
CA ASN A 67 -5.45 15.14 8.78
C ASN A 67 -4.05 15.69 9.04
N HIS A 68 -3.70 16.83 8.43
CA HIS A 68 -2.43 17.49 8.67
C HIS A 68 -2.17 17.55 10.18
N ALA A 69 -1.26 16.71 10.66
CA ALA A 69 -0.87 16.70 12.07
C ALA A 69 -0.31 18.09 12.39
N GLY A 70 -1.16 18.93 13.01
CA GLY A 70 -0.82 20.29 13.43
C GLY A 70 -1.42 21.45 12.61
N ARG A 71 -2.31 21.23 11.64
CA ARG A 71 -3.03 22.33 10.97
C ARG A 71 -4.51 21.98 10.84
N ASP A 72 -5.38 22.76 11.49
CA ASP A 72 -6.85 22.75 11.32
C ASP A 72 -7.30 23.13 9.88
N THR A 73 -6.39 23.10 8.91
CA THR A 73 -6.64 23.50 7.53
C THR A 73 -6.41 22.29 6.60
N PRO A 74 -7.42 21.93 5.79
CA PRO A 74 -7.29 20.86 4.79
C PRO A 74 -6.16 21.13 3.80
N CYS A 75 -5.66 20.06 3.17
CA CYS A 75 -4.60 20.18 2.17
C CYS A 75 -5.08 21.07 1.02
N PRO A 76 -4.36 22.12 0.61
CA PRO A 76 -4.78 22.95 -0.51
C PRO A 76 -4.80 22.18 -1.85
N LYS A 77 -4.03 21.08 -1.95
CA LYS A 77 -4.00 20.20 -3.14
C LYS A 77 -5.09 19.11 -3.10
N CYS A 78 -5.42 18.58 -1.92
CA CYS A 78 -6.25 17.38 -1.79
C CYS A 78 -7.62 17.64 -1.15
N GLY A 79 -7.81 18.78 -0.49
CA GLY A 79 -8.96 19.03 0.38
C GLY A 79 -8.95 18.13 1.62
N ASP A 80 -10.13 17.90 2.16
CA ASP A 80 -10.37 16.90 3.20
C ASP A 80 -10.68 15.55 2.52
N GLN A 81 -9.85 14.55 2.79
CA GLN A 81 -10.00 13.20 2.27
C GLN A 81 -10.33 12.18 3.37
N SER A 82 -10.54 12.63 4.62
CA SER A 82 -10.65 11.77 5.82
C SER A 82 -11.76 10.71 5.72
N ILE A 83 -12.80 11.02 4.96
CA ILE A 83 -13.97 10.14 4.76
C ILE A 83 -13.85 9.23 3.53
N LEU A 84 -12.82 9.39 2.69
CA LEU A 84 -12.70 8.63 1.45
C LEU A 84 -12.16 7.21 1.71
N ASP A 85 -12.79 6.22 1.08
CA ASP A 85 -12.37 4.83 1.06
C ASP A 85 -12.15 4.33 -0.37
N GLY A 86 -11.53 3.15 -0.50
CA GLY A 86 -11.28 2.54 -1.78
C GLY A 86 -10.05 3.10 -2.48
N VAL A 87 -10.09 3.19 -3.81
CA VAL A 87 -8.98 3.70 -4.62
C VAL A 87 -9.10 5.21 -4.70
N ILE A 88 -8.13 5.93 -4.14
CA ILE A 88 -8.14 7.40 -4.09
C ILE A 88 -6.88 7.97 -4.72
N SER A 89 -6.89 9.28 -4.97
CA SER A 89 -5.70 10.03 -5.37
C SER A 89 -5.40 11.15 -4.40
N SER A 90 -4.14 11.27 -4.02
CA SER A 90 -3.62 12.31 -3.13
C SER A 90 -2.31 12.89 -3.66
N CYS A 91 -1.86 13.99 -3.06
CA CYS A 91 -0.52 14.51 -3.31
C CYS A 91 0.52 13.68 -2.55
N LEU A 92 1.77 13.73 -3.01
CA LEU A 92 2.87 12.96 -2.42
C LEU A 92 3.06 13.26 -0.93
N ASP A 93 2.85 14.51 -0.50
CA ASP A 93 2.98 14.90 0.91
C ASP A 93 1.91 14.24 1.80
N CYS A 94 0.65 14.26 1.34
CA CYS A 94 -0.46 13.58 2.02
C CYS A 94 -0.25 12.06 2.03
N PHE A 95 0.19 11.49 0.92
CA PHE A 95 0.55 10.07 0.84
C PHE A 95 1.63 9.72 1.85
N LEU A 96 2.70 10.53 1.97
CA LEU A 96 3.84 10.28 2.84
C LEU A 96 3.55 10.54 4.32
N ALA A 97 2.59 11.41 4.67
CA ALA A 97 2.22 11.71 6.06
C ALA A 97 3.43 12.07 6.95
N GLY A 98 4.41 12.79 6.41
CA GLY A 98 5.67 13.14 7.09
C GLY A 98 6.70 12.01 7.19
N GLY A 99 6.40 10.82 6.67
CA GLY A 99 7.33 9.69 6.56
C GLY A 99 8.28 9.78 5.36
N ASN A 100 9.23 8.84 5.30
CA ASN A 100 10.22 8.74 4.22
C ASN A 100 9.63 8.06 2.97
N LEU A 101 10.18 8.40 1.80
CA LEU A 101 9.81 7.82 0.51
C LEU A 101 10.69 6.60 0.19
N TYR A 102 10.07 5.46 -0.10
CA TYR A 102 10.76 4.24 -0.51
C TYR A 102 10.21 3.71 -1.83
N LEU A 103 11.08 3.08 -2.61
CA LEU A 103 10.74 2.41 -3.87
C LEU A 103 10.59 0.90 -3.64
N PHE A 104 9.50 0.32 -4.10
CA PHE A 104 9.31 -1.13 -4.06
C PHE A 104 10.09 -1.79 -5.20
N GLU A 105 10.89 -2.82 -4.89
CA GLU A 105 11.74 -3.48 -5.88
C GLU A 105 11.03 -4.66 -6.58
N TYR A 106 11.15 -4.71 -7.90
CA TYR A 106 10.64 -5.81 -8.73
C TYR A 106 11.81 -6.59 -9.33
N ASN A 107 11.55 -7.84 -9.75
CA ASN A 107 12.54 -8.70 -10.38
C ASN A 107 13.82 -8.89 -9.52
N VAL A 108 13.67 -8.96 -8.20
CA VAL A 108 14.79 -9.28 -7.31
C VAL A 108 15.13 -10.77 -7.41
N SER A 109 16.38 -11.14 -7.13
CA SER A 109 16.75 -12.57 -7.11
C SER A 109 16.05 -13.30 -5.95
N PRO A 110 15.75 -14.61 -6.08
CA PRO A 110 15.16 -15.37 -4.98
C PRO A 110 15.98 -15.33 -3.69
N VAL A 111 17.31 -15.25 -3.81
CA VAL A 111 18.22 -15.12 -2.65
C VAL A 111 18.03 -13.77 -1.96
N MET A 112 17.92 -12.67 -2.71
CA MET A 112 17.64 -11.34 -2.15
C MET A 112 16.26 -11.28 -1.51
N PHE A 113 15.26 -11.90 -2.15
CA PHE A 113 13.91 -12.01 -1.62
C PHE A 113 13.89 -12.76 -0.28
N LEU A 114 14.56 -13.92 -0.19
CA LEU A 114 14.66 -14.70 1.06
C LEU A 114 15.50 -13.99 2.14
N ALA A 115 16.49 -13.18 1.75
CA ALA A 115 17.30 -12.39 2.68
C ALA A 115 16.55 -11.16 3.24
N THR A 116 15.43 -10.78 2.61
CA THR A 116 14.62 -9.64 3.02
C THR A 116 13.83 -9.99 4.27
N GLN A 117 14.22 -9.42 5.42
CA GLN A 117 13.61 -9.72 6.72
C GLN A 117 12.20 -9.13 6.91
N ARG A 118 11.78 -8.19 6.05
CA ARG A 118 10.48 -7.50 6.14
C ARG A 118 9.74 -7.57 4.81
N GLY A 119 8.56 -8.21 4.83
CA GLY A 119 7.64 -8.22 3.69
C GLY A 119 7.22 -6.80 3.27
N GLY A 120 6.63 -6.67 2.09
CA GLY A 120 6.16 -5.37 1.59
C GLY A 120 7.26 -4.43 1.07
N THR A 121 8.40 -4.96 0.63
CA THR A 121 9.50 -4.12 0.12
C THR A 121 10.04 -4.54 -1.24
N CYS A 122 9.88 -5.81 -1.62
CA CYS A 122 10.30 -6.32 -2.93
C CYS A 122 9.50 -7.57 -3.36
N THR A 123 9.62 -7.93 -4.64
CA THR A 123 9.09 -9.18 -5.21
C THR A 123 9.97 -9.73 -6.32
N ILE A 124 9.96 -11.05 -6.50
CA ILE A 124 10.60 -11.73 -7.64
C ILE A 124 9.83 -11.53 -8.95
N ALA A 125 8.56 -11.12 -8.89
CA ALA A 125 7.76 -10.89 -10.08
C ALA A 125 8.32 -9.70 -10.89
N PRO A 126 8.33 -9.76 -12.23
CA PRO A 126 8.63 -8.61 -13.06
C PRO A 126 7.49 -7.58 -13.01
N SER A 127 7.81 -6.32 -13.28
CA SER A 127 6.81 -5.27 -13.48
C SER A 127 6.44 -5.15 -14.95
N ASP A 128 5.17 -4.85 -15.22
CA ASP A 128 4.68 -4.34 -16.49
C ASP A 128 5.30 -2.96 -16.81
N PRO A 129 5.27 -2.50 -18.09
CA PRO A 129 5.71 -1.17 -18.48
C PRO A 129 4.96 -0.05 -17.76
N CYS A 130 5.64 1.06 -17.46
CA CYS A 130 5.08 2.16 -16.68
C CYS A 130 3.76 2.71 -17.22
N ASP A 131 3.60 2.81 -18.53
CA ASP A 131 2.36 3.33 -19.16
C ASP A 131 1.16 2.43 -18.87
N GLU A 132 1.35 1.10 -18.86
CA GLU A 132 0.30 0.14 -18.52
C GLU A 132 -0.05 0.22 -17.04
N VAL A 133 0.97 0.32 -16.18
CA VAL A 133 0.81 0.49 -14.72
C VAL A 133 -0.02 1.73 -14.40
N ILE A 134 0.33 2.87 -15.00
CA ILE A 134 -0.38 4.14 -14.81
C ILE A 134 -1.81 4.03 -15.34
N SER A 135 -2.00 3.43 -16.52
CA SER A 135 -3.33 3.24 -17.11
C SER A 135 -4.23 2.40 -16.21
N ARG A 136 -3.67 1.34 -15.62
CA ARG A 136 -4.37 0.45 -14.67
C ARG A 136 -4.76 1.19 -13.40
N ALA A 137 -3.82 1.88 -12.75
CA ALA A 137 -4.09 2.65 -11.54
C ALA A 137 -5.18 3.71 -11.77
N LYS A 138 -5.12 4.45 -12.90
CA LYS A 138 -6.14 5.43 -13.29
C LYS A 138 -7.49 4.78 -13.58
N PHE A 139 -7.51 3.64 -14.25
CA PHE A 139 -8.75 2.90 -14.52
C PHE A 139 -9.46 2.48 -13.24
N LEU A 140 -8.71 1.94 -12.27
CA LEU A 140 -9.24 1.51 -10.97
C LEU A 140 -9.76 2.70 -10.15
N LEU A 141 -9.04 3.84 -10.16
CA LEU A 141 -9.48 5.09 -9.55
C LEU A 141 -10.83 5.57 -10.14
N LEU A 142 -10.95 5.58 -11.46
CA LEU A 142 -12.16 6.07 -12.14
C LEU A 142 -13.40 5.19 -11.91
N ARG A 143 -13.20 3.88 -11.74
CA ARG A 143 -14.29 2.92 -11.54
C ARG A 143 -14.64 2.70 -10.07
N ASN A 144 -13.92 3.35 -9.14
CA ASN A 144 -13.84 2.92 -7.74
C ASN A 144 -13.66 1.39 -7.62
N GLY A 145 -12.87 0.85 -8.54
CA GLY A 145 -12.79 -0.57 -8.79
C GLY A 145 -11.55 -1.13 -8.14
N PHE A 146 -11.68 -1.72 -6.97
CA PHE A 146 -10.71 -2.70 -6.46
C PHE A 146 -11.31 -3.61 -5.35
N GLY A 147 -12.65 -3.61 -5.23
CA GLY A 147 -13.34 -4.29 -4.13
C GLY A 147 -13.27 -3.52 -2.81
N ALA A 148 -13.74 -4.17 -1.73
CA ALA A 148 -13.65 -3.62 -0.38
C ALA A 148 -12.24 -3.81 0.20
N TYR A 149 -11.77 -2.85 0.99
CA TYR A 149 -10.46 -2.90 1.63
C TYR A 149 -10.45 -3.94 2.77
N HIS A 150 -9.54 -4.91 2.70
CA HIS A 150 -9.33 -5.93 3.73
C HIS A 150 -7.86 -5.92 4.17
N LEU A 151 -7.62 -5.72 5.47
CA LEU A 151 -6.27 -5.53 6.04
C LEU A 151 -5.27 -6.63 5.68
N PHE A 152 -5.74 -7.88 5.60
CA PHE A 152 -4.90 -9.06 5.44
C PHE A 152 -5.00 -9.71 4.05
N GLU A 153 -5.85 -9.18 3.16
CA GLU A 153 -6.17 -9.85 1.89
C GLU A 153 -6.33 -8.93 0.67
N ASN A 154 -6.81 -7.71 0.86
CA ASN A 154 -7.01 -6.74 -0.22
C ASN A 154 -6.63 -5.37 0.33
N ASN A 155 -5.33 -5.13 0.48
CA ASN A 155 -4.80 -3.90 1.07
C ASN A 155 -4.04 -3.06 0.03
N CYS A 156 -3.39 -1.99 0.48
CA CYS A 156 -2.64 -1.09 -0.40
C CYS A 156 -1.48 -1.78 -1.15
N GLU A 157 -0.85 -2.79 -0.55
CA GLU A 157 0.22 -3.57 -1.18
C GLU A 157 -0.34 -4.41 -2.33
N ASP A 158 -1.44 -5.13 -2.11
CA ASP A 158 -2.12 -5.93 -3.14
C ASP A 158 -2.55 -5.05 -4.33
N PHE A 159 -3.10 -3.88 -4.04
CA PHE A 159 -3.44 -2.87 -5.05
C PHE A 159 -2.23 -2.49 -5.91
N ALA A 160 -1.12 -2.13 -5.27
CA ALA A 160 0.06 -1.68 -5.98
C ALA A 160 0.71 -2.83 -6.76
N ILE A 161 0.75 -4.06 -6.21
CA ILE A 161 1.24 -5.24 -6.92
C ILE A 161 0.36 -5.57 -8.13
N TYR A 162 -0.97 -5.53 -7.99
CA TYR A 162 -1.88 -5.70 -9.13
C TYR A 162 -1.64 -4.63 -10.19
N CYS A 163 -1.51 -3.37 -9.77
CA CYS A 163 -1.16 -2.26 -10.66
C CYS A 163 0.16 -2.50 -11.39
N LYS A 164 1.14 -3.17 -10.80
CA LYS A 164 2.45 -3.41 -11.41
C LYS A 164 2.55 -4.69 -12.24
N THR A 165 1.68 -5.67 -12.02
CA THR A 165 1.89 -7.04 -12.57
C THR A 165 0.68 -7.61 -13.30
N SER A 166 -0.49 -6.96 -13.25
CA SER A 166 -1.77 -7.51 -13.70
C SER A 166 -2.23 -8.79 -13.00
N LEU A 167 -1.50 -9.27 -11.99
CA LEU A 167 -1.81 -10.52 -11.29
C LEU A 167 -2.68 -10.22 -10.06
N VAL A 168 -3.92 -10.70 -10.08
CA VAL A 168 -4.78 -10.74 -8.88
C VAL A 168 -4.32 -11.94 -8.04
N VAL A 169 -3.34 -11.73 -7.16
CA VAL A 169 -2.93 -12.60 -6.06
C VAL A 169 -3.12 -14.12 -6.31
N LEU A 170 -2.34 -14.67 -7.27
CA LEU A 170 -1.97 -16.10 -7.25
C LEU A 170 -0.78 -16.36 -6.28
N SER A 171 -0.29 -15.32 -5.59
CA SER A 171 0.85 -15.40 -4.67
C SER A 171 0.55 -16.10 -3.34
N LYS A 172 -0.72 -16.28 -2.95
CA LYS A 172 -1.07 -17.01 -1.72
C LYS A 172 -1.11 -18.54 -1.88
N ILE A 173 -0.99 -19.07 -3.10
CA ILE A 173 -0.96 -20.52 -3.33
C ILE A 173 0.51 -20.97 -3.50
N ASN A 174 1.14 -21.34 -2.37
CA ASN A 174 2.42 -22.07 -2.22
C ASN A 174 3.72 -21.33 -1.85
N LEU A 175 3.73 -20.10 -1.34
CA LEU A 175 4.89 -19.66 -0.54
C LEU A 175 4.57 -18.50 0.43
N GLY A 176 4.31 -18.85 1.69
CA GLY A 176 4.61 -17.99 2.85
C GLY A 176 3.83 -16.70 3.00
N SER A 177 2.87 -16.74 3.92
CA SER A 177 2.13 -15.64 4.56
C SER A 177 2.78 -14.25 4.53
N SER A 178 1.94 -13.26 4.21
CA SER A 178 2.03 -11.86 4.63
C SER A 178 2.96 -11.64 5.83
N GLY A 179 4.05 -10.91 5.61
CA GLY A 179 5.06 -10.57 6.63
C GLY A 179 4.60 -9.57 7.70
N GLN A 180 3.30 -9.49 7.95
CA GLN A 180 2.66 -8.71 9.01
C GLN A 180 1.97 -9.66 9.97
N ALA A 181 2.66 -9.92 11.09
CA ALA A 181 2.21 -10.60 12.31
C ALA A 181 1.79 -12.08 12.22
N THR A 182 2.72 -12.98 12.55
CA THR A 182 2.40 -14.20 13.30
C THR A 182 2.55 -13.91 14.80
N THR A 183 1.42 -13.79 15.51
CA THR A 183 1.32 -14.14 16.93
C THR A 183 -0.05 -14.76 17.19
N ALA A 184 -0.01 -15.94 17.81
CA ALA A 184 -1.07 -16.93 17.94
C ALA A 184 -2.39 -16.45 18.54
N SER A 185 -3.49 -17.08 18.12
CA SER A 185 -4.40 -17.83 19.01
C SER A 185 -5.19 -18.83 18.16
N LEU A 186 -5.16 -20.09 18.57
CA LEU A 186 -6.04 -21.16 18.10
C LEU A 186 -7.49 -20.78 18.42
N ASP A 187 -8.41 -21.04 17.50
CA ASP A 187 -9.61 -21.81 17.86
C ASP A 187 -10.27 -22.38 16.60
N ILE A 188 -10.34 -23.71 16.61
CA ILE A 188 -11.10 -24.53 15.69
C ILE A 188 -12.56 -24.38 16.08
N GLN A 189 -13.42 -23.86 15.20
CA GLN A 189 -14.76 -24.41 15.03
C GLN A 189 -15.43 -24.00 13.71
N SER A 190 -15.81 -25.05 12.98
CA SER A 190 -16.84 -25.19 11.95
C SER A 190 -17.86 -24.06 11.80
N PHE A 191 -18.29 -23.78 10.57
CA PHE A 191 -19.63 -24.21 10.08
C PHE A 191 -19.77 -23.96 8.57
N TRP A 192 -20.04 -25.03 7.83
CA TRP A 192 -20.73 -24.98 6.54
C TRP A 192 -22.23 -24.90 6.81
N GLY A 193 -22.92 -24.02 6.07
CA GLY A 193 -24.38 -23.92 5.98
C GLY A 193 -24.73 -23.15 4.72
#